data_AF-A0A200PUG3-F1
#
_entry.id   AF-A0A200PUG3-F1
#
_cell.length_a   1.000
_cell.length_b   1.000
_cell.length_c   1.000
_cell.angle_alpha   90.00
_cell.angle_beta   90.00
_cell.angle_gamma   90.00
#
_symmetry.space_group_name_H-M   'P 1'
#
loop_
_entity.id
_entity.type
_entity.pdbx_description
1 polymer ?
#
loop_
_entity_poly.entity_id
_entity_poly.type
_entity_poly.pdbx_seq_one_letter_code
_entity_poly.pdbx_strand_id
1 'polypeptide(L)'
;MHRVKVRVPVSVAKVLKQEPCLISLAVEGFCNRYTDSMKFAEKMEKFLSGDGSTGEKELVRVSVRMTRAMYAKLVQQTFQAPECYPMSTRTDSSTYVEAVLGMKIACGFEMMYQQRLHEGMDVKVNTWESFKENLESNGYFKEFLPFKEDVKELLPGSQEYCRRLGSVEEYYRKLLCFLGQVNGFNDVMNAPVRHIDEILAVKYYAWEFKGLGLPPSDDDS
;
A
#
# COMPACT_ATOMS: atom_id res chain seq x y z
N MET A 1 -26.52 3.12 -5.42
CA MET A 1 -25.15 2.68 -5.72
C MET A 1 -24.92 2.96 -7.19
N HIS A 2 -23.83 3.63 -7.55
CA HIS A 2 -23.53 4.02 -8.93
C HIS A 2 -22.78 2.89 -9.63
N ARG A 3 -23.20 2.54 -10.85
CA ARG A 3 -22.60 1.50 -11.67
C ARG A 3 -21.94 2.10 -12.89
N VAL A 4 -20.70 1.69 -13.14
CA VAL A 4 -19.89 2.18 -14.24
C VAL A 4 -19.12 1.05 -14.91
N LYS A 5 -18.94 1.15 -16.23
CA LYS A 5 -18.06 0.25 -16.99
C LYS A 5 -16.65 0.81 -16.97
N VAL A 6 -15.66 -0.04 -16.71
CA VAL A 6 -14.25 0.35 -16.67
C VAL A 6 -13.38 -0.69 -17.34
N ARG A 7 -12.19 -0.29 -17.77
CA ARG A 7 -11.17 -1.18 -18.34
C ARG A 7 -9.94 -1.23 -17.45
N VAL A 8 -9.74 -2.38 -16.80
CA VAL A 8 -8.72 -2.57 -15.77
C VAL A 8 -7.87 -3.81 -16.08
N PRO A 9 -6.66 -3.93 -15.49
CA PRO A 9 -5.88 -5.16 -15.57
C PRO A 9 -6.67 -6.35 -15.01
N VAL A 10 -6.37 -7.55 -15.50
CA VAL A 10 -7.08 -8.78 -15.08
C VAL A 10 -6.97 -9.03 -13.57
N SER A 11 -5.82 -8.70 -12.97
CA SER A 11 -5.58 -8.75 -11.52
C SER A 11 -6.62 -7.90 -10.74
N VAL A 12 -6.82 -6.64 -11.16
CA VAL A 12 -7.79 -5.73 -10.56
C VAL A 12 -9.21 -6.22 -10.78
N ALA A 13 -9.53 -6.71 -11.99
CA ALA A 13 -10.83 -7.30 -12.28
C ALA A 13 -11.15 -8.49 -11.38
N LYS A 14 -10.15 -9.33 -11.09
CA LYS A 14 -10.26 -10.48 -10.18
C LYS A 14 -10.54 -10.04 -8.75
N VAL A 15 -9.77 -9.07 -8.25
CA VAL A 15 -9.97 -8.48 -6.90
C VAL A 15 -11.38 -7.93 -6.76
N LEU A 16 -11.84 -7.13 -7.72
CA LEU A 16 -13.19 -6.53 -7.66
C LEU A 16 -14.32 -7.55 -7.86
N LYS A 17 -14.06 -8.68 -8.52
CA LYS A 17 -15.04 -9.78 -8.67
C LYS A 17 -15.20 -10.57 -7.38
N GLN A 18 -14.11 -10.84 -6.67
CA GLN A 18 -14.15 -11.60 -5.42
C GLN A 18 -14.51 -10.73 -4.22
N GLU A 19 -13.95 -9.52 -4.13
CA GLU A 19 -14.17 -8.59 -3.04
C GLU A 19 -14.50 -7.17 -3.57
N PRO A 20 -15.76 -6.93 -3.97
CA PRO A 20 -16.17 -5.63 -4.51
C PRO A 20 -15.95 -4.45 -3.56
N CYS A 21 -15.94 -4.70 -2.24
CA CYS A 21 -15.77 -3.67 -1.21
C CYS A 21 -14.41 -2.97 -1.28
N LEU A 22 -13.37 -3.64 -1.78
CA LEU A 22 -12.01 -3.05 -1.88
C LEU A 22 -11.92 -1.87 -2.85
N ILE A 23 -12.96 -1.62 -3.65
CA ILE A 23 -13.04 -0.40 -4.48
C ILE A 23 -12.93 0.88 -3.64
N SER A 24 -13.43 0.88 -2.39
CA SER A 24 -13.32 2.03 -1.50
C SER A 24 -11.85 2.38 -1.22
N LEU A 25 -11.04 1.36 -0.92
CA LEU A 25 -9.62 1.50 -0.62
C LEU A 25 -8.83 1.96 -1.84
N ALA A 26 -9.16 1.46 -3.03
CA ALA A 26 -8.55 1.93 -4.27
C ALA A 26 -8.86 3.41 -4.55
N VAL A 27 -10.12 3.81 -4.38
CA VAL A 27 -10.54 5.22 -4.55
C VAL A 27 -9.84 6.12 -3.53
N GLU A 28 -9.76 5.70 -2.27
CA GLU A 28 -9.05 6.46 -1.23
C GLU A 28 -7.55 6.57 -1.50
N GLY A 29 -6.88 5.47 -1.85
CA GLY A 29 -5.46 5.47 -2.21
C GLY A 29 -5.17 6.40 -3.39
N PHE A 30 -6.05 6.43 -4.39
CA PHE A 30 -5.93 7.36 -5.51
C PHE A 30 -6.18 8.82 -5.12
N CYS A 31 -7.21 9.09 -4.32
CA CYS A 31 -7.59 10.47 -3.98
C CYS A 31 -6.66 11.12 -2.96
N ASN A 32 -6.09 10.34 -2.05
CA ASN A 32 -5.18 10.82 -1.00
C ASN A 32 -3.71 10.61 -1.38
N ARG A 33 -3.40 10.53 -2.68
CA ARG A 33 -2.05 10.24 -3.19
C ARG A 33 -1.04 11.32 -2.77
N TYR A 34 0.10 10.86 -2.26
CA TYR A 34 1.28 11.69 -1.96
C TYR A 34 2.40 11.45 -2.97
N THR A 35 3.45 12.27 -2.95
CA THR A 35 4.61 12.13 -3.84
C THR A 35 5.21 10.74 -3.82
N ASP A 36 5.25 10.07 -2.66
CA ASP A 36 5.77 8.70 -2.56
C ASP A 36 4.79 7.67 -3.12
N SER A 37 3.48 7.84 -2.86
CA SER A 37 2.44 6.99 -3.46
C SER A 37 2.47 7.06 -4.99
N MET A 38 2.74 8.23 -5.57
CA MET A 38 2.87 8.42 -7.02
C MET A 38 3.95 7.53 -7.63
N LYS A 39 5.09 7.35 -6.96
CA LYS A 39 6.17 6.47 -7.44
C LYS A 39 5.72 5.02 -7.55
N PHE A 40 4.82 4.55 -6.66
CA PHE A 40 4.25 3.21 -6.77
C PHE A 40 3.37 3.08 -8.01
N ALA A 41 2.51 4.07 -8.26
CA ALA A 41 1.66 4.09 -9.45
C ALA A 41 2.44 4.27 -10.75
N GLU A 42 3.63 4.88 -10.75
CA GLU A 42 4.47 4.97 -11.94
C GLU A 42 4.99 3.60 -12.38
N LYS A 43 5.32 2.74 -11.40
CA LYS A 43 5.88 1.42 -11.66
C LYS A 43 4.82 0.34 -11.88
N MET A 44 3.68 0.44 -11.20
CA MET A 44 2.59 -0.55 -11.23
C MET A 44 3.06 -1.99 -10.99
N GLU A 45 3.90 -2.17 -9.96
CA GLU A 45 4.61 -3.41 -9.71
C GLU A 45 3.68 -4.58 -9.39
N LYS A 46 2.57 -4.36 -8.68
CA LYS A 46 1.67 -5.43 -8.24
C LYS A 46 0.58 -5.75 -9.25
N PHE A 47 -0.06 -4.73 -9.82
CA PHE A 47 -1.30 -4.92 -10.58
C PHE A 47 -1.09 -4.94 -12.11
N LEU A 48 0.09 -4.57 -12.63
CA LEU A 48 0.41 -4.66 -14.06
C LEU A 48 1.60 -5.55 -14.40
N SER A 49 2.53 -5.80 -13.47
CA SER A 49 3.61 -6.76 -13.70
C SER A 49 3.02 -8.17 -13.64
N GLY A 50 2.64 -8.71 -14.80
CA GLY A 50 2.12 -10.07 -14.89
C GLY A 50 3.13 -11.12 -14.40
N ASP A 51 2.62 -12.30 -14.06
CA ASP A 51 3.39 -13.47 -13.64
C ASP A 51 4.18 -14.14 -14.79
N GLY A 52 4.92 -13.37 -15.59
CA GLY A 52 5.88 -13.90 -16.57
C GLY A 52 5.32 -14.81 -17.68
N SER A 53 4.01 -15.05 -17.76
CA SER A 53 3.45 -16.09 -18.63
C SER A 53 2.72 -15.57 -19.88
N THR A 54 2.38 -14.29 -19.97
CA THR A 54 1.83 -13.69 -21.20
C THR A 54 2.21 -12.22 -21.25
N GLY A 55 3.18 -11.88 -22.10
CA GLY A 55 3.81 -10.55 -22.19
C GLY A 55 2.92 -9.40 -22.68
N GLU A 56 1.60 -9.59 -22.74
CA GLU A 56 0.66 -8.54 -23.11
C GLU A 56 -0.11 -8.06 -21.87
N LYS A 57 0.05 -6.76 -21.57
CA LYS A 57 -0.69 -6.06 -20.53
C LYS A 57 -2.14 -5.89 -20.98
N GLU A 58 -2.94 -6.94 -20.84
CA GLU A 58 -4.33 -6.94 -21.29
C GLU A 58 -5.26 -6.26 -20.28
N LEU A 59 -6.08 -5.31 -20.78
CA LEU A 59 -7.16 -4.70 -20.02
C LEU A 59 -8.50 -5.36 -20.36
N VAL A 60 -9.24 -5.76 -19.32
CA VAL A 60 -10.57 -6.34 -19.45
C VAL A 60 -11.64 -5.34 -19.04
N ARG A 61 -12.77 -5.36 -19.76
CA ARG A 61 -13.92 -4.51 -19.45
C ARG A 61 -14.74 -5.18 -18.35
N VAL A 62 -15.07 -4.45 -17.28
CA VAL A 62 -15.87 -4.94 -16.15
C VAL A 62 -16.86 -3.88 -15.68
N SER A 63 -17.92 -4.31 -14.98
CA SER A 63 -18.88 -3.40 -14.33
C SER A 63 -18.55 -3.28 -12.84
N VAL A 64 -18.27 -2.06 -12.39
CA VAL A 64 -17.92 -1.77 -10.99
C VAL A 64 -19.05 -0.99 -10.35
N ARG A 65 -19.37 -1.32 -9.10
CA ARG A 65 -20.35 -0.60 -8.28
C ARG A 65 -19.64 0.14 -7.17
N MET A 66 -19.93 1.42 -7.02
CA MET A 66 -19.39 2.27 -5.97
C MET A 66 -20.42 3.32 -5.53
N THR A 67 -20.11 4.15 -4.54
CA THR A 67 -20.99 5.28 -4.20
C THR A 67 -20.87 6.39 -5.25
N ARG A 68 -21.90 7.24 -5.40
CA ARG A 68 -21.81 8.41 -6.31
C ARG A 68 -20.68 9.35 -5.92
N ALA A 69 -20.40 9.48 -4.61
CA ALA A 69 -19.30 10.28 -4.11
C ALA A 69 -17.93 9.72 -4.52
N MET A 70 -17.73 8.40 -4.43
CA MET A 70 -16.49 7.74 -4.90
C MET A 70 -16.30 7.92 -6.40
N TYR A 71 -17.37 7.76 -7.18
CA TYR A 71 -17.31 8.00 -8.62
C TYR A 71 -16.93 9.44 -8.95
N ALA A 72 -17.60 10.41 -8.32
CA ALA A 72 -17.30 11.83 -8.52
C ALA A 72 -15.84 12.16 -8.17
N LYS A 73 -15.31 11.61 -7.08
CA LYS A 73 -13.90 11.74 -6.69
C LYS A 73 -12.94 11.26 -7.78
N LEU A 74 -13.23 10.12 -8.43
CA LEU A 74 -12.42 9.62 -9.54
C LEU A 74 -12.53 10.53 -10.76
N VAL A 75 -13.74 10.92 -11.17
CA VAL A 75 -13.97 11.70 -12.40
C VAL A 75 -13.33 13.08 -12.33
N GLN A 76 -13.47 13.79 -11.21
CA GLN A 76 -13.04 15.19 -11.05
C GLN A 76 -11.51 15.35 -11.03
N GLN A 77 -10.77 14.31 -10.64
CA GLN A 77 -9.33 14.36 -10.50
C GLN A 77 -8.64 14.17 -11.86
N THR A 78 -7.88 15.16 -12.32
CA THR A 78 -7.02 14.99 -13.50
C THR A 78 -5.78 14.18 -13.12
N PHE A 79 -5.40 13.24 -13.98
CA PHE A 79 -4.27 12.35 -13.75
C PHE A 79 -3.73 11.85 -15.08
N GLN A 80 -2.42 11.92 -15.26
CA GLN A 80 -1.74 11.38 -16.43
C GLN A 80 -1.46 9.91 -16.18
N ALA A 81 -1.71 9.08 -17.20
CA ALA A 81 -1.43 7.66 -17.09
C ALA A 81 0.08 7.42 -16.96
N PRO A 82 0.49 6.47 -16.10
CA PRO A 82 1.87 5.98 -16.09
C PRO A 82 2.25 5.46 -17.47
N GLU A 83 3.50 5.66 -17.89
CA GLU A 83 3.99 5.18 -19.18
C GLU A 83 3.84 3.66 -19.35
N CYS A 84 3.90 2.93 -18.23
CA CYS A 84 3.76 1.48 -18.21
C CYS A 84 2.32 1.00 -18.40
N TYR A 85 1.32 1.89 -18.30
CA TYR A 85 -0.09 1.55 -18.37
C TYR A 85 -0.59 1.54 -19.83
N PRO A 86 -1.24 0.46 -20.31
CA PRO A 86 -1.62 0.29 -21.71
C PRO A 86 -2.88 1.12 -22.08
N MET A 87 -2.74 2.45 -22.14
CA MET A 87 -3.83 3.35 -22.55
C MET A 87 -4.14 3.24 -24.04
N SER A 88 -5.43 3.14 -24.37
CA SER A 88 -5.89 3.18 -25.76
C SER A 88 -5.80 4.60 -26.34
N THR A 89 -5.64 4.70 -27.66
CA THR A 89 -5.74 5.98 -28.38
C THR A 89 -7.13 6.61 -28.17
N ARG A 90 -7.20 7.94 -28.23
CA ARG A 90 -8.43 8.74 -27.99
C ARG A 90 -9.48 8.63 -29.11
N THR A 91 -9.48 7.54 -29.87
CA THR A 91 -10.31 7.37 -31.06
C THR A 91 -11.79 7.26 -30.70
N ASP A 92 -12.11 6.55 -29.60
CA ASP A 92 -13.48 6.37 -29.10
C ASP A 92 -13.64 7.03 -27.72
N SER A 93 -14.55 8.01 -27.62
CA SER A 93 -14.76 8.78 -26.38
C SER A 93 -15.22 7.92 -25.20
N SER A 94 -16.19 7.02 -25.41
CA SER A 94 -16.71 6.13 -24.37
C SER A 94 -15.65 5.15 -23.89
N THR A 95 -14.97 4.44 -24.81
CA THR A 95 -13.88 3.51 -24.48
C THR A 95 -12.75 4.20 -23.73
N TYR A 96 -12.41 5.44 -24.12
CA TYR A 96 -11.39 6.22 -23.45
C TYR A 96 -11.79 6.60 -22.02
N VAL A 97 -13.06 6.97 -21.77
CA VAL A 97 -13.55 7.25 -20.40
C VAL A 97 -13.47 5.99 -19.53
N GLU A 98 -13.86 4.82 -20.06
CA GLU A 98 -13.74 3.55 -19.34
C GLU A 98 -12.27 3.22 -18.99
N ALA A 99 -11.35 3.49 -19.92
CA ALA A 99 -9.92 3.28 -19.74
C ALA A 99 -9.32 4.26 -18.72
N VAL A 100 -9.69 5.55 -18.78
CA VAL A 100 -9.24 6.56 -17.81
C VAL A 100 -9.72 6.21 -16.41
N LEU A 101 -10.99 5.86 -16.23
CA LEU A 101 -11.52 5.44 -14.93
C LEU A 101 -10.84 4.17 -14.43
N GLY A 102 -10.67 3.18 -15.30
CA GLY A 102 -9.99 1.94 -14.96
C GLY A 102 -8.53 2.15 -14.56
N MET A 103 -7.81 3.03 -15.26
CA MET A 103 -6.46 3.44 -14.90
C MET A 103 -6.41 4.06 -13.50
N LYS A 104 -7.36 4.93 -13.14
CA LYS A 104 -7.38 5.57 -11.80
C LYS A 104 -7.59 4.55 -10.70
N ILE A 105 -8.49 3.59 -10.94
CA ILE A 105 -8.75 2.49 -10.02
C ILE A 105 -7.51 1.61 -9.86
N ALA A 106 -6.86 1.24 -10.96
CA ALA A 106 -5.67 0.40 -10.93
C ALA A 106 -4.50 1.09 -10.20
N CYS A 107 -4.21 2.35 -10.52
CA CYS A 107 -3.22 3.14 -9.81
C CYS A 107 -3.57 3.29 -8.32
N GLY A 108 -4.85 3.50 -7.99
CA GLY A 108 -5.30 3.58 -6.60
C GLY A 108 -5.06 2.30 -5.80
N PHE A 109 -5.30 1.14 -6.42
CA PHE A 109 -4.97 -0.16 -5.84
C PHE A 109 -3.47 -0.31 -5.61
N GLU A 110 -2.64 0.05 -6.59
CA GLU A 110 -1.18 -0.02 -6.48
C GLU A 110 -0.66 0.88 -5.35
N MET A 111 -1.07 2.15 -5.31
CA MET A 111 -0.70 3.11 -4.27
C MET A 111 -1.05 2.58 -2.88
N MET A 112 -2.28 2.14 -2.71
CA MET A 112 -2.79 1.62 -1.44
C MET A 112 -2.03 0.36 -0.99
N TYR A 113 -1.82 -0.58 -1.92
CA TYR A 113 -1.17 -1.84 -1.63
C TYR A 113 0.28 -1.63 -1.18
N GLN A 114 1.06 -0.87 -1.97
CA GLN A 114 2.47 -0.64 -1.69
C GLN A 114 2.66 0.19 -0.43
N GLN A 115 1.84 1.24 -0.24
CA GLN A 115 1.89 2.05 0.97
C GLN A 115 1.70 1.18 2.23
N ARG A 116 0.67 0.35 2.27
CA ARG A 116 0.40 -0.55 3.41
C ARG A 116 1.47 -1.60 3.58
N LEU A 117 1.98 -2.16 2.47
CA LEU A 117 3.08 -3.11 2.51
C LEU A 117 4.33 -2.51 3.17
N HIS A 118 4.70 -1.28 2.83
CA HIS A 118 5.85 -0.57 3.41
C HIS A 118 5.60 -0.13 4.86
N GLU A 119 4.41 0.39 5.18
CA GLU A 119 4.01 0.73 6.56
C GLU A 119 4.00 -0.51 7.48
N GLY A 120 3.65 -1.68 6.94
CA GLY A 120 3.73 -2.97 7.64
C GLY A 120 5.17 -3.47 7.86
N MET A 121 6.12 -3.07 7.00
CA MET A 121 7.54 -3.43 7.11
C MET A 121 8.28 -2.54 8.10
N ASP A 122 8.05 -1.23 8.10
CA ASP A 122 8.71 -0.29 9.03
C ASP A 122 8.34 -0.54 10.50
N VAL A 123 7.21 -1.20 10.74
CA VAL A 123 6.72 -1.52 12.09
C VAL A 123 7.23 -2.88 12.60
N LYS A 124 7.92 -3.68 11.76
CA LYS A 124 8.70 -4.84 12.24
C LYS A 124 9.99 -4.38 12.92
N VAL A 125 9.81 -3.79 14.09
CA VAL A 125 10.64 -3.90 15.30
C VAL A 125 12.15 -3.99 15.05
N ASN A 126 12.84 -2.87 15.28
CA ASN A 126 14.21 -2.91 15.77
C ASN A 126 14.26 -3.85 17.00
N THR A 127 14.92 -5.00 16.85
CA THR A 127 15.17 -5.94 17.94
C THR A 127 15.80 -5.22 19.13
N TRP A 128 15.63 -5.77 20.35
CA TRP A 128 16.27 -5.21 21.55
C TRP A 128 17.77 -4.99 21.33
N GLU A 129 18.43 -5.91 20.60
CA GLU A 129 19.84 -5.78 20.24
C GLU A 129 20.11 -4.52 19.41
N SER A 130 19.36 -4.27 18.34
CA SER A 130 19.56 -3.09 17.48
C SER A 130 19.24 -1.78 18.19
N PHE A 131 18.24 -1.77 19.09
CA PHE A 131 17.93 -0.62 19.92
C PHE A 131 19.06 -0.31 20.92
N LYS A 132 19.61 -1.35 21.55
CA LYS A 132 20.73 -1.25 22.48
C LYS A 132 22.01 -0.76 21.77
N GLU A 133 22.36 -1.34 20.62
CA GLU A 133 23.53 -0.94 19.83
C GLU A 133 23.47 0.54 19.39
N ASN A 134 22.28 1.03 19.05
CA ASN A 134 22.08 2.43 18.68
C ASN A 134 22.29 3.37 19.89
N LEU A 135 21.86 2.99 21.09
CA LEU A 135 22.10 3.77 22.31
C LEU A 135 23.58 3.78 22.71
N GLU A 136 24.26 2.64 22.54
CA GLU A 136 25.70 2.52 22.76
C GLU A 136 26.49 3.39 21.78
N SER A 137 26.11 3.36 20.49
CA SER A 137 26.71 4.18 19.44
C SER A 137 26.52 5.68 19.65
N ASN A 138 25.35 6.09 20.17
CA ASN A 138 25.05 7.48 20.50
C ASN A 138 25.63 7.94 21.86
N GLY A 139 26.39 7.08 22.55
CA GLY A 139 27.09 7.46 23.78
C GLY A 139 26.21 7.60 25.01
N TYR A 140 25.02 7.01 25.03
CA TYR A 140 24.09 7.06 26.18
C TYR A 140 24.70 6.49 27.47
N PHE A 141 25.59 5.50 27.33
CA PHE A 141 26.31 4.85 28.44
C PHE A 141 27.70 5.46 28.71
N LYS A 142 27.97 6.68 28.22
CA LYS A 142 29.21 7.41 28.55
C LYS A 142 28.93 8.37 29.72
N GLU A 143 29.87 8.46 30.67
CA GLU A 143 29.84 9.49 31.71
C GLU A 143 30.84 10.60 31.36
N PHE A 144 30.37 11.85 31.37
CA PHE A 144 31.23 13.02 31.27
C PHE A 144 31.71 13.42 32.66
N LEU A 145 33.01 13.29 32.91
CA LEU A 145 33.62 13.76 34.16
C LEU A 145 34.00 15.24 34.01
N PRO A 146 33.55 16.13 34.92
CA PRO A 146 33.69 17.58 34.75
C PRO A 146 35.11 18.14 34.99
N PHE A 147 36.14 17.31 35.18
CA PHE A 147 37.46 17.81 35.59
C PHE A 147 38.70 17.19 34.93
N LYS A 148 38.55 16.28 33.97
CA LYS A 148 39.63 15.85 33.06
C LYS A 148 38.99 15.44 31.74
N GLU A 149 39.64 15.74 30.62
CA GLU A 149 39.21 15.42 29.24
C GLU A 149 39.12 13.89 28.95
N ASP A 150 38.97 13.06 29.98
CA ASP A 150 38.89 11.60 29.90
C ASP A 150 37.43 11.16 30.02
N VAL A 151 36.80 10.87 28.88
CA VAL A 151 35.49 10.20 28.85
C VAL A 151 35.68 8.76 29.29
N LYS A 152 35.16 8.40 30.47
CA LYS A 152 35.17 7.01 30.93
C LYS A 152 33.88 6.34 30.46
N GLU A 153 34.02 5.32 29.61
CA GLU A 153 32.89 4.44 29.30
C GLU A 153 32.44 3.71 30.56
N LEU A 154 31.13 3.64 30.81
CA LEU A 154 30.64 2.85 31.93
C LEU A 154 30.96 1.38 31.66
N LEU A 155 31.71 0.78 32.59
CA LEU A 155 32.03 -0.65 32.51
C LEU A 155 30.72 -1.47 32.52
N PRO A 156 30.55 -2.40 31.57
CA PRO A 156 29.44 -3.35 31.57
C PRO A 156 29.39 -4.08 32.91
N GLY A 157 28.25 -4.00 33.61
CA GLY A 157 28.06 -4.62 34.94
C GLY A 157 28.33 -3.71 36.15
N SER A 158 28.72 -2.44 35.95
CA SER A 158 28.72 -1.46 37.04
C SER A 158 27.29 -1.13 37.52
N GLN A 159 27.14 -0.73 38.78
CA GLN A 159 25.82 -0.40 39.36
C GLN A 159 25.06 0.65 38.54
N GLU A 160 25.77 1.67 38.05
CA GLU A 160 25.19 2.75 37.26
C GLU A 160 24.85 2.30 35.82
N TYR A 161 25.64 1.39 35.24
CA TYR A 161 25.33 0.79 33.93
C TYR A 161 24.05 -0.05 34.04
N CYS A 162 23.96 -0.91 35.06
CA CYS A 162 22.76 -1.70 35.32
C CYS A 162 21.53 -0.82 35.56
N ARG A 163 21.68 0.31 36.26
CA ARG A 163 20.59 1.25 36.51
C ARG A 163 20.08 1.91 35.21
N ARG A 164 21.00 2.41 34.37
CA ARG A 164 20.65 3.02 33.07
C ARG A 164 20.10 1.99 32.09
N LEU A 165 20.65 0.78 32.07
CA LEU A 165 20.15 -0.30 31.24
C LEU A 165 18.72 -0.68 31.65
N GLY A 166 18.42 -0.76 32.95
CA GLY A 166 17.07 -1.02 33.45
C GLY A 166 16.05 0.06 33.09
N SER A 167 16.43 1.35 33.10
CA SER A 167 15.52 2.43 32.69
C SER A 167 15.24 2.38 31.17
N VAL A 168 16.25 2.07 30.37
CA VAL A 168 16.15 1.89 28.92
C VAL A 168 15.29 0.67 28.58
N GLU A 169 15.47 -0.44 29.30
CA GLU A 169 14.68 -1.66 29.11
C GLU A 169 13.20 -1.42 29.47
N GLU A 170 12.93 -0.67 30.54
CA GLU A 170 11.57 -0.29 30.90
C GLU A 170 10.94 0.66 29.88
N TYR A 171 11.72 1.61 29.34
CA TYR A 171 11.28 2.46 28.23
C TYR A 171 10.99 1.65 26.97
N TYR A 172 11.90 0.74 26.59
CA TYR A 172 11.72 -0.17 25.46
C TYR A 172 10.50 -1.06 25.63
N ARG A 173 10.25 -1.59 26.84
CA ARG A 173 9.05 -2.37 27.15
C ARG A 173 7.77 -1.56 27.02
N LYS A 174 7.76 -0.30 27.50
CA LYS A 174 6.61 0.62 27.31
C LYS A 174 6.40 0.93 25.84
N LEU A 175 7.48 1.14 25.10
CA LEU A 175 7.48 1.38 23.67
C LEU A 175 6.95 0.15 22.92
N LEU A 176 7.37 -1.07 23.28
CA LEU A 176 6.85 -2.32 22.74
C LEU A 176 5.37 -2.55 23.08
N CYS A 177 4.90 -2.16 24.27
CA CYS A 177 3.46 -2.24 24.59
C CYS A 177 2.65 -1.29 23.70
N PHE A 178 3.11 -0.05 23.53
CA PHE A 178 2.50 0.91 22.63
C PHE A 178 2.54 0.42 21.18
N LEU A 179 3.70 -0.06 20.74
CA LEU A 179 3.87 -0.67 19.42
C LEU A 179 3.07 -1.96 19.27
N GLY A 180 2.82 -2.72 20.32
CA GLY A 180 1.95 -3.90 20.29
C GLY A 180 0.49 -3.54 19.98
N GLN A 181 0.02 -2.41 20.50
CA GLN A 181 -1.28 -1.83 20.11
C GLN A 181 -1.26 -1.35 18.66
N VAL A 182 -0.17 -0.70 18.23
CA VAL A 182 0.05 -0.31 16.83
C VAL A 182 0.18 -1.52 15.91
N ASN A 183 0.76 -2.65 16.35
CA ASN A 183 0.90 -3.89 15.60
C ASN A 183 -0.46 -4.55 15.39
N GLY A 184 -1.31 -4.57 16.41
CA GLY A 184 -2.70 -5.01 16.27
C GLY A 184 -3.48 -4.12 15.30
N PHE A 185 -3.27 -2.80 15.37
CA PHE A 185 -3.84 -1.86 14.41
C PHE A 185 -3.27 -2.07 12.99
N ASN A 186 -1.96 -2.34 12.86
CA ASN A 186 -1.30 -2.61 11.59
C ASN A 186 -1.75 -3.93 10.97
N ASP A 187 -2.00 -4.99 11.76
CA ASP A 187 -2.53 -6.24 11.24
C ASP A 187 -3.94 -6.03 10.67
N VAL A 188 -4.78 -5.23 11.34
CA VAL A 188 -6.08 -4.79 10.80
C VAL A 188 -5.92 -3.93 9.54
N MET A 189 -4.97 -2.98 9.53
CA MET A 189 -4.72 -2.11 8.38
C MET A 189 -4.11 -2.85 7.18
N ASN A 190 -3.36 -3.93 7.42
CA ASN A 190 -2.72 -4.77 6.39
C ASN A 190 -3.56 -5.98 5.98
N ALA A 191 -4.67 -6.26 6.68
CA ALA A 191 -5.62 -7.31 6.27
C ALA A 191 -6.06 -7.20 4.80
N PRO A 192 -6.32 -6.01 4.23
CA PRO A 192 -6.62 -5.88 2.80
C PRO A 192 -5.48 -6.33 1.87
N VAL A 193 -4.21 -6.10 2.25
CA VAL A 193 -3.04 -6.53 1.46
C VAL A 193 -2.98 -8.05 1.41
N ARG A 194 -3.11 -8.70 2.58
CA ARG A 194 -3.14 -10.17 2.68
C ARG A 194 -4.28 -10.78 1.88
N HIS A 195 -5.49 -10.20 1.98
CA HIS A 195 -6.65 -10.67 1.23
C HIS A 195 -6.43 -10.53 -0.29
N ILE A 196 -5.85 -9.41 -0.73
CA ILE A 196 -5.47 -9.23 -2.13
C ILE A 196 -4.47 -10.30 -2.58
N ASP A 197 -3.47 -10.62 -1.76
CA ASP A 197 -2.49 -11.67 -2.08
C ASP A 197 -3.15 -13.05 -2.19
N GLU A 198 -4.06 -13.37 -1.27
CA GLU A 198 -4.84 -14.62 -1.30
C GLU A 198 -5.71 -14.73 -2.56
N ILE A 199 -6.37 -13.63 -2.96
CA ILE A 199 -7.16 -13.55 -4.20
C ILE A 199 -6.27 -13.77 -5.43
N LEU A 200 -5.12 -13.10 -5.47
CA LEU A 200 -4.22 -13.11 -6.63
C LEU A 200 -3.37 -14.38 -6.71
N ALA A 201 -3.23 -15.14 -5.63
CA ALA A 201 -2.60 -16.46 -5.64
C ALA A 201 -3.38 -17.48 -6.48
N VAL A 202 -4.69 -17.28 -6.65
CA VAL A 202 -5.52 -18.11 -7.52
C VAL A 202 -5.34 -17.67 -8.97
N LYS A 203 -5.03 -18.61 -9.87
CA LYS A 203 -4.92 -18.34 -11.30
C LYS A 203 -6.19 -17.68 -11.84
N TYR A 204 -6.00 -16.69 -12.71
CA TYR A 204 -7.07 -15.95 -13.37
C TYR A 204 -6.71 -15.73 -14.84
N TYR A 205 -7.73 -15.67 -15.70
CA TYR A 205 -7.55 -15.49 -17.13
C TYR A 205 -8.44 -14.39 -17.69
N ALA A 206 -7.95 -13.66 -18.69
CA ALA A 206 -8.71 -12.57 -19.31
C ALA A 206 -10.03 -13.02 -19.93
N TRP A 207 -10.10 -14.25 -20.45
CA TRP A 207 -11.31 -14.79 -21.08
C TRP A 207 -12.49 -14.91 -20.10
N GLU A 208 -12.25 -15.03 -18.78
CA GLU A 208 -13.32 -15.05 -17.77
C GLU A 208 -14.14 -13.76 -17.72
N PHE A 209 -13.58 -12.67 -18.27
CA PHE A 209 -14.19 -11.34 -18.28
C PHE A 209 -14.62 -10.90 -19.68
N LYS A 210 -14.22 -11.64 -20.73
CA LYS A 210 -14.61 -11.36 -22.12
C LYS A 210 -16.01 -11.90 -22.41
N GLY A 211 -16.78 -11.19 -23.22
CA GLY A 211 -18.11 -11.64 -23.69
C GLY A 211 -19.22 -11.64 -22.64
N LEU A 212 -18.96 -11.15 -21.44
CA LEU A 212 -20.01 -10.93 -20.44
C LEU A 212 -20.90 -9.76 -20.87
N GLY A 213 -22.22 -9.98 -20.90
CA GLY A 213 -23.20 -8.91 -21.09
C GLY A 213 -23.17 -7.95 -19.90
N LEU A 214 -22.28 -6.96 -19.94
CA LEU A 214 -22.14 -5.99 -18.87
C LEU A 214 -23.32 -5.01 -18.91
N PRO A 215 -23.99 -4.78 -17.77
CA PRO A 215 -25.09 -3.83 -17.72
C PRO A 215 -24.59 -2.41 -18.03
N PRO A 216 -25.45 -1.52 -18.58
CA PRO A 216 -25.07 -0.15 -18.93
C PRO A 216 -24.54 0.62 -17.71
N SER A 217 -23.68 1.61 -17.99
CA SER A 217 -23.29 2.61 -17.00
C SER A 217 -24.53 3.42 -16.63
N ASP A 218 -24.63 3.86 -15.37
CA ASP A 218 -25.75 4.72 -14.97
C ASP A 218 -25.70 6.09 -15.68
N ASP A 219 -24.53 6.49 -16.18
CA ASP A 219 -24.34 7.70 -17.00
C ASP A 219 -24.69 7.50 -18.49
N ASP A 220 -24.93 6.25 -18.94
CA ASP A 220 -25.35 5.95 -20.31
C ASP A 220 -26.89 6.10 -20.50
N SER A 221 -27.63 6.46 -19.45
CA SER A 221 -29.11 6.52 -19.40
C SER A 221 -29.66 7.94 -19.33
#